data_AF-A0A1Q7JHA5-F1
#
_entry.id   AF-A0A1Q7JHA5-F1
#
_cell.length_a   1.000
_cell.length_b   1.000
_cell.length_c   1.000
_cell.angle_alpha   90.00
_cell.angle_beta   90.00
_cell.angle_gamma   90.00
#
_symmetry.space_group_name_H-M   'P 1'
#
loop_
_entity.id
_entity.type
_entity.pdbx_description
1 polymer ?
#
loop_
_entity_poly.entity_id
_entity_poly.type
_entity_poly.pdbx_seq_one_letter_code
_entity_poly.pdbx_strand_id
1 'polypeptide(L)'
;MTRALDEGLGAGRYRIARTEAVGPKVGRELQGKAGMAILFSFVTTLIYLAFRFEWRFGLAAVLATAHDILATVAFIRYLDLEVSLVVVAAVLTVLGYSLNDTIVIFDRVRENLRKYRRQDLLDILNLSVNETLPRTILTGGTTLATALVLSFFAGEVIRPFALVMSFGIIVGTFSSIYVASPLLLWIERHWRGEDAREARLLRPTPGESVPA
;
A
#
# COMPACT_ATOMS: atom_id res chain seq x y z
N MET A 1 22.11 -11.04 -33.32
CA MET A 1 22.15 -11.50 -31.93
C MET A 1 23.04 -12.73 -31.77
N THR A 2 22.76 -13.86 -32.45
CA THR A 2 23.61 -15.07 -32.40
C THR A 2 25.06 -14.82 -32.86
N ARG A 3 25.27 -14.12 -33.98
CA ARG A 3 26.62 -13.73 -34.43
C ARG A 3 27.44 -12.92 -33.41
N ALA A 4 26.78 -12.02 -32.67
CA ALA A 4 27.45 -11.21 -31.65
C ALA A 4 27.78 -12.02 -30.38
N LEU A 5 26.95 -13.01 -30.05
CA LEU A 5 27.21 -13.95 -28.96
C LEU A 5 28.33 -14.93 -29.32
N ASP A 6 28.38 -15.38 -30.58
CA ASP A 6 29.43 -16.26 -31.08
C ASP A 6 30.81 -15.56 -31.07
N GLU A 7 30.88 -14.26 -31.42
CA GLU A 7 32.10 -13.46 -31.33
C GLU A 7 32.54 -13.17 -29.89
N GLY A 8 31.60 -12.93 -28.97
CA GLY A 8 31.92 -12.56 -27.58
C GLY A 8 32.19 -13.72 -26.63
N LEU A 9 31.45 -14.83 -26.76
CA LEU A 9 31.49 -15.97 -25.83
C LEU A 9 32.11 -17.24 -26.45
N GLY A 10 32.23 -17.29 -27.78
CA GLY A 10 32.66 -18.46 -28.54
C GLY A 10 31.50 -19.38 -28.89
N ALA A 11 31.48 -19.86 -30.14
CA ALA A 11 30.46 -20.79 -30.62
C ALA A 11 30.40 -22.06 -29.74
N GLY A 12 29.20 -22.41 -29.28
CA GLY A 12 28.95 -23.60 -28.44
C GLY A 12 29.15 -23.42 -26.93
N ARG A 13 29.57 -22.23 -26.47
CA ARG A 13 29.74 -21.93 -25.03
C ARG A 13 28.51 -21.35 -24.33
N TYR A 14 27.43 -21.11 -25.07
CA TYR A 14 26.16 -20.63 -24.53
C TYR A 14 25.01 -21.50 -25.01
N ARG A 15 23.96 -21.54 -24.20
CA ARG A 15 22.68 -22.14 -24.55
C ARG A 15 21.61 -21.08 -24.40
N ILE A 16 20.90 -20.79 -25.50
CA ILE A 16 19.73 -19.91 -25.43
C ILE A 16 18.65 -20.67 -24.66
N ALA A 17 18.36 -20.22 -23.45
CA ALA A 17 17.35 -20.85 -22.60
C ALA A 17 15.92 -20.53 -23.05
N ARG A 18 15.69 -19.29 -23.51
CA ARG A 18 14.37 -18.81 -23.95
C ARG A 18 14.52 -17.60 -24.86
N THR A 19 13.60 -17.43 -25.81
CA THR A 19 13.51 -16.22 -26.63
C THR A 19 12.06 -15.79 -26.68
N GLU A 20 11.79 -14.59 -26.20
CA GLU A 20 10.47 -13.97 -26.28
C GLU A 20 10.59 -12.62 -26.99
N ALA A 21 9.63 -12.33 -27.86
CA ALA A 21 9.53 -11.05 -28.53
C ALA A 21 8.11 -10.52 -28.32
N VAL A 22 8.01 -9.33 -27.72
CA VAL A 22 6.74 -8.65 -27.53
C VAL A 22 6.66 -7.47 -28.51
N GLY A 23 5.62 -7.46 -29.33
CA GLY A 23 5.40 -6.39 -30.30
C GLY A 23 5.02 -5.07 -29.61
N PRO A 24 5.42 -3.89 -30.14
CA PRO A 24 5.14 -2.58 -29.52
C PRO A 24 3.65 -2.28 -29.30
N LYS A 25 2.78 -2.87 -30.12
CA LYS A 25 1.32 -2.76 -29.95
C LYS A 25 0.84 -3.53 -28.71
N VAL A 26 1.28 -4.78 -28.56
CA VAL A 26 0.94 -5.64 -27.43
C VAL A 26 1.52 -5.08 -26.13
N GLY A 27 2.76 -4.59 -26.15
CA GLY A 27 3.39 -3.96 -24.98
C GLY A 27 2.59 -2.77 -24.45
N ARG A 28 2.14 -1.86 -25.34
CA ARG A 28 1.29 -0.71 -24.95
C ARG A 28 -0.05 -1.15 -24.38
N GLU A 29 -0.66 -2.19 -24.94
CA GLU A 29 -1.91 -2.74 -24.44
C GLU A 29 -1.74 -3.34 -23.02
N LEU A 30 -0.66 -4.09 -22.79
CA LEU A 30 -0.36 -4.67 -21.48
C LEU A 30 -0.07 -3.58 -20.43
N GLN A 31 0.67 -2.54 -20.79
CA GLN A 31 0.91 -1.39 -19.91
C GLN A 31 -0.39 -0.68 -19.53
N GLY A 32 -1.27 -0.42 -20.50
CA GLY A 32 -2.58 0.17 -20.25
C GLY A 32 -3.45 -0.70 -19.33
N LYS A 33 -3.48 -2.02 -19.57
CA LYS A 33 -4.20 -2.99 -18.73
C LYS A 33 -3.65 -3.04 -17.31
N ALA A 34 -2.32 -3.02 -17.14
CA ALA A 34 -1.68 -2.99 -15.83
C ALA A 34 -2.05 -1.72 -15.04
N GLY A 35 -2.00 -0.55 -15.69
CA GLY A 35 -2.42 0.71 -15.08
C GLY A 35 -3.90 0.70 -14.68
N MET A 36 -4.76 0.17 -15.54
CA MET A 36 -6.19 0.02 -15.24
C MET A 36 -6.43 -0.95 -14.07
N ALA A 37 -5.69 -2.05 -14.00
CA ALA A 37 -5.80 -3.03 -12.92
C ALA A 37 -5.41 -2.41 -11.56
N ILE A 38 -4.33 -1.63 -11.51
CA ILE A 38 -3.90 -0.92 -10.30
C ILE A 38 -4.98 0.10 -9.88
N LEU A 39 -5.50 0.90 -10.81
CA LEU A 39 -6.56 1.87 -10.52
C LEU A 39 -7.84 1.19 -10.02
N PHE A 40 -8.26 0.12 -10.69
CA PHE A 40 -9.46 -0.62 -10.30
C PHE A 40 -9.28 -1.28 -8.93
N SER A 41 -8.10 -1.83 -8.63
CA SER A 41 -7.77 -2.35 -7.31
C SER A 41 -7.86 -1.25 -6.24
N PHE A 42 -7.32 -0.06 -6.52
CA PHE A 42 -7.35 1.07 -5.60
C PHE A 42 -8.78 1.56 -5.31
N VAL A 43 -9.60 1.74 -6.35
CA VAL A 43 -11.01 2.14 -6.20
C VAL A 43 -11.84 1.07 -5.50
N THR A 44 -11.63 -0.21 -5.83
CA THR A 44 -12.34 -1.31 -5.18
C THR A 44 -12.01 -1.37 -3.69
N THR A 45 -10.74 -1.17 -3.33
CA THR A 45 -10.32 -1.06 -1.92
C THR A 45 -11.00 0.12 -1.23
N LEU A 46 -11.06 1.30 -1.86
CA LEU A 46 -11.77 2.48 -1.34
C LEU A 46 -13.24 2.18 -1.05
N ILE A 47 -13.92 1.53 -1.99
CA ILE A 47 -15.32 1.14 -1.85
C ILE A 47 -15.48 0.15 -0.69
N TYR A 48 -14.65 -0.89 -0.65
CA TYR A 48 -14.66 -1.87 0.43
C TYR A 48 -14.45 -1.20 1.79
N LEU A 49 -13.47 -0.30 1.89
CA LEU A 49 -13.19 0.46 3.11
C LEU A 49 -14.34 1.40 3.48
N ALA A 50 -14.96 2.08 2.52
CA ALA A 50 -16.07 2.99 2.76
C ALA A 50 -17.34 2.27 3.24
N PHE A 51 -17.60 1.06 2.74
CA PHE A 51 -18.69 0.23 3.25
C PHE A 51 -18.37 -0.40 4.62
N ARG A 52 -17.10 -0.76 4.86
CA ARG A 52 -16.67 -1.46 6.08
C ARG A 52 -16.30 -0.52 7.24
N PHE A 53 -15.92 0.73 6.95
CA PHE A 53 -15.36 1.71 7.88
C PHE A 53 -15.96 3.11 7.71
N GLU A 54 -15.70 3.98 8.70
CA GLU A 54 -15.95 5.41 8.54
C GLU A 54 -15.05 5.99 7.46
N TRP A 55 -15.59 6.90 6.64
CA TRP A 55 -14.92 7.42 5.45
C TRP A 55 -13.53 8.02 5.74
N ARG A 56 -13.31 8.57 6.95
CA ARG A 56 -12.02 9.12 7.41
C ARG A 56 -10.92 8.06 7.48
N PHE A 57 -11.24 6.87 7.99
CA PHE A 57 -10.33 5.72 8.04
C PHE A 57 -10.04 5.21 6.62
N GLY A 58 -11.06 5.16 5.76
CA GLY A 58 -10.89 4.81 4.36
C GLY A 58 -9.90 5.75 3.65
N LEU A 59 -10.06 7.06 3.82
CA LEU A 59 -9.18 8.06 3.22
C LEU A 59 -7.73 7.93 3.74
N ALA A 60 -7.54 7.78 5.05
CA ALA A 60 -6.21 7.62 5.65
C ALA A 60 -5.49 6.38 5.11
N ALA A 61 -6.19 5.23 5.03
CA ALA A 61 -5.62 3.98 4.54
C ALA A 61 -5.21 4.11 3.07
N VAL A 62 -6.03 4.77 2.27
CA VAL A 62 -5.83 4.92 0.84
C VAL A 62 -4.66 5.85 0.51
N LEU A 63 -4.49 6.93 1.27
CA LEU A 63 -3.33 7.81 1.16
C LEU A 63 -2.03 7.08 1.56
N ALA A 64 -2.07 6.26 2.62
CA ALA A 64 -0.92 5.44 3.03
C ALA A 64 -0.57 4.40 1.95
N THR A 65 -1.56 3.72 1.36
CA THR A 65 -1.32 2.78 0.26
C THR A 65 -0.83 3.46 -1.01
N ALA A 66 -1.31 4.67 -1.31
CA ALA A 66 -0.80 5.46 -2.44
C ALA A 66 0.70 5.77 -2.27
N HIS A 67 1.12 6.15 -1.05
CA HIS A 67 2.53 6.30 -0.71
C HIS A 67 3.33 5.01 -0.99
N ASP A 68 2.81 3.85 -0.60
CA ASP A 68 3.52 2.57 -0.77
C ASP A 68 3.67 2.16 -2.23
N ILE A 69 2.64 2.41 -3.06
CA ILE A 69 2.70 2.20 -4.51
C ILE A 69 3.77 3.11 -5.11
N LEU A 70 3.79 4.39 -4.75
CA LEU A 70 4.77 5.35 -5.26
C LEU A 70 6.20 4.95 -4.87
N ALA A 71 6.41 4.57 -3.61
CA ALA A 71 7.70 4.07 -3.13
C ALA A 71 8.14 2.81 -3.89
N THR A 72 7.22 1.88 -4.13
CA THR A 72 7.49 0.64 -4.85
C THR A 72 7.84 0.91 -6.32
N VAL A 73 7.13 1.81 -6.99
CA VAL A 73 7.44 2.24 -8.37
C VAL A 73 8.80 2.93 -8.43
N ALA A 74 9.11 3.80 -7.46
CA ALA A 74 10.42 4.43 -7.35
C ALA A 74 11.54 3.40 -7.16
N PHE A 75 11.31 2.37 -6.35
CA PHE A 75 12.26 1.28 -6.14
C PHE A 75 12.49 0.44 -7.40
N ILE A 76 11.42 0.07 -8.13
CA ILE A 76 11.51 -0.62 -9.42
C ILE A 76 12.37 0.18 -10.40
N ARG A 77 12.15 1.50 -10.47
CA ARG A 77 12.93 2.40 -11.33
C ARG A 77 14.38 2.56 -10.85
N TYR A 78 14.63 2.54 -9.55
CA TYR A 78 15.96 2.68 -8.96
C TYR A 78 16.85 1.46 -9.26
N LEU A 79 16.29 0.26 -9.18
CA LEU A 79 16.98 -1.00 -9.51
C LEU A 79 16.97 -1.36 -11.00
N ASP A 80 16.39 -0.49 -11.84
CA ASP A 80 16.22 -0.71 -13.29
C ASP A 80 15.59 -2.06 -13.62
N LEU A 81 14.58 -2.45 -12.84
CA LEU A 81 13.87 -3.71 -13.05
C LEU A 81 12.93 -3.61 -14.25
N GLU A 82 12.98 -4.62 -15.12
CA GLU A 82 12.05 -4.73 -16.24
C GLU A 82 10.60 -4.86 -15.74
N VAL A 83 9.73 -3.93 -16.16
CA VAL A 83 8.30 -3.94 -15.81
C VAL A 83 7.57 -5.01 -16.64
N SER A 84 7.73 -6.26 -16.22
CA SER A 84 7.00 -7.41 -16.75
C SER A 84 5.68 -7.62 -16.03
N LEU A 85 4.82 -8.49 -16.56
CA LEU A 85 3.57 -8.90 -15.88
C LEU A 85 3.84 -9.50 -14.48
N VAL A 86 5.00 -10.12 -14.29
CA VAL A 86 5.44 -10.66 -13.01
C VAL A 86 5.70 -9.54 -12.01
N VAL A 87 6.36 -8.45 -12.42
CA VAL A 87 6.56 -7.27 -11.57
C VAL A 87 5.24 -6.55 -11.28
N VAL A 88 4.33 -6.46 -12.26
CA VAL A 88 2.99 -5.90 -12.03
C VAL A 88 2.21 -6.72 -10.98
N ALA A 89 2.27 -8.06 -11.07
CA ALA A 89 1.68 -8.94 -10.07
C ALA A 89 2.28 -8.73 -8.68
N ALA A 90 3.60 -8.49 -8.58
CA ALA A 90 4.25 -8.15 -7.32
C ALA A 90 3.69 -6.85 -6.73
N VAL A 91 3.56 -5.79 -7.54
CA VAL A 91 3.01 -4.50 -7.09
C VAL A 91 1.58 -4.65 -6.57
N LEU A 92 0.72 -5.39 -7.29
CA LEU A 92 -0.65 -5.67 -6.85
C LEU A 92 -0.69 -6.48 -5.54
N THR A 93 0.28 -7.39 -5.36
CA THR A 93 0.39 -8.19 -4.14
C THR A 93 0.84 -7.33 -2.95
N VAL A 94 1.82 -6.45 -3.15
CA VAL A 94 2.26 -5.47 -2.14
C VAL A 94 1.11 -4.56 -1.71
N LEU A 95 0.28 -4.12 -2.66
CA LEU A 95 -0.91 -3.31 -2.36
C LEU A 95 -1.84 -4.04 -1.38
N GLY A 96 -2.15 -5.31 -1.64
CA GLY A 96 -3.00 -6.10 -0.74
C GLY A 96 -2.36 -6.33 0.63
N TYR A 97 -1.04 -6.53 0.64
CA TYR A 97 -0.27 -6.75 1.87
C TYR A 97 -0.27 -5.52 2.79
N SER A 98 0.09 -4.35 2.26
CA SER A 98 0.09 -3.08 3.01
C SER A 98 -1.30 -2.72 3.53
N LEU A 99 -2.34 -2.93 2.72
CA LEU A 99 -3.72 -2.68 3.13
C LEU A 99 -4.16 -3.60 4.26
N ASN A 100 -3.79 -4.88 4.22
CA ASN A 100 -4.11 -5.83 5.28
C ASN A 100 -3.60 -5.33 6.64
N ASP A 101 -2.36 -4.87 6.71
CA ASP A 101 -1.77 -4.38 7.96
C ASP A 101 -2.45 -3.10 8.44
N THR A 102 -2.72 -2.18 7.51
CA THR A 102 -3.45 -0.94 7.82
C THR A 102 -4.86 -1.21 8.35
N ILE A 103 -5.59 -2.16 7.77
CA ILE A 103 -6.93 -2.56 8.21
C ILE A 103 -6.91 -3.12 9.63
N VAL A 104 -5.95 -3.97 9.96
CA VAL A 104 -5.83 -4.57 11.29
C VAL A 104 -5.59 -3.49 12.35
N ILE A 105 -4.66 -2.56 12.08
CA ILE A 105 -4.39 -1.43 12.99
C ILE A 105 -5.65 -0.59 13.16
N PHE A 106 -6.32 -0.23 12.06
CA PHE A 106 -7.50 0.63 12.10
C PHE A 106 -8.71 -0.01 12.77
N ASP A 107 -8.93 -1.30 12.61
CA ASP A 107 -9.98 -2.02 13.33
C ASP A 107 -9.70 -1.98 14.84
N ARG A 108 -8.44 -2.16 15.25
CA ARG A 108 -8.04 -2.05 16.66
C ARG A 108 -8.19 -0.63 17.21
N VAL A 109 -7.84 0.40 16.43
CA VAL A 109 -8.07 1.81 16.78
C VAL A 109 -9.55 2.07 17.04
N ARG A 110 -10.44 1.57 16.19
CA ARG A 110 -11.89 1.72 16.38
C ARG A 110 -12.40 1.00 17.62
N GLU A 111 -11.89 -0.20 17.89
CA GLU A 111 -12.24 -0.95 19.11
C GLU A 111 -11.81 -0.16 20.36
N ASN A 112 -10.58 0.35 20.38
CA ASN A 112 -10.05 1.12 21.49
C ASN A 112 -10.74 2.48 21.66
N LEU A 113 -11.15 3.15 20.57
CA LEU A 113 -11.98 4.36 20.65
C LEU A 113 -13.32 4.12 21.36
N ARG A 114 -13.94 2.96 21.12
CA ARG A 114 -15.21 2.58 21.80
C ARG A 114 -14.99 2.26 23.27
N LYS A 115 -13.87 1.62 23.60
CA LYS A 115 -13.49 1.18 24.96
C LYS A 115 -12.98 2.33 25.83
N TYR A 116 -12.18 3.23 25.28
CA TYR A 116 -11.47 4.31 25.99
C TYR A 116 -11.92 5.71 25.57
N ARG A 117 -13.24 5.97 25.63
CA ARG A 117 -13.87 7.22 25.12
C ARG A 117 -13.35 8.54 25.70
N ARG A 118 -12.57 8.52 26.78
CA ARG A 118 -12.03 9.71 27.47
C ARG A 118 -10.54 9.94 27.23
N GLN A 119 -9.85 9.03 26.55
CA GLN A 119 -8.42 9.17 26.24
C GLN A 119 -8.22 10.01 24.98
N ASP A 120 -7.02 10.60 24.84
CA ASP A 120 -6.67 11.31 23.62
C ASP A 120 -6.50 10.34 22.45
N LEU A 121 -6.79 10.82 21.24
CA LEU A 121 -6.68 10.01 20.03
C LEU A 121 -5.24 9.53 19.79
N LEU A 122 -4.22 10.33 20.15
CA LEU A 122 -2.83 9.91 20.03
C LEU A 122 -2.51 8.70 20.92
N ASP A 123 -2.97 8.73 22.17
CA ASP A 123 -2.73 7.64 23.12
C ASP A 123 -3.42 6.36 22.64
N ILE A 124 -4.63 6.48 22.10
CA ILE A 124 -5.37 5.36 21.53
C ILE A 124 -4.67 4.79 20.30
N LEU A 125 -4.15 5.65 19.40
CA LEU A 125 -3.39 5.20 18.24
C LEU A 125 -2.14 4.43 18.67
N ASN A 126 -1.34 5.00 19.58
CA ASN A 126 -0.14 4.35 20.11
C ASN A 126 -0.44 3.01 20.79
N LEU A 127 -1.49 2.95 21.61
CA LEU A 127 -1.94 1.71 22.23
C LEU A 127 -2.31 0.65 21.17
N SER A 128 -3.09 1.05 20.17
CA SER A 128 -3.59 0.15 19.13
C SER A 128 -2.47 -0.39 18.24
N VAL A 129 -1.48 0.44 17.91
CA VAL A 129 -0.26 0.01 17.22
C VAL A 129 0.47 -1.03 18.08
N ASN A 130 0.73 -0.74 19.35
CA ASN A 130 1.45 -1.67 20.22
C ASN A 130 0.75 -3.03 20.39
N GLU A 131 -0.58 -3.04 20.48
CA GLU A 131 -1.37 -4.28 20.58
C GLU A 131 -1.34 -5.11 19.29
N THR A 132 -1.15 -4.47 18.13
CA THR A 132 -1.16 -5.14 16.82
C THR A 132 0.24 -5.49 16.30
N LEU A 133 1.29 -4.83 16.81
CA LEU A 133 2.69 -5.02 16.43
C LEU A 133 3.12 -6.50 16.34
N PRO A 134 2.83 -7.39 17.32
CA PRO A 134 3.27 -8.78 17.24
C PRO A 134 2.73 -9.50 16.00
N ARG A 135 1.47 -9.23 15.63
CA ARG A 135 0.84 -9.81 14.44
C ARG A 135 1.48 -9.28 13.17
N THR A 136 1.64 -7.96 13.07
CA THR A 136 2.26 -7.29 11.91
C THR A 136 3.69 -7.79 11.71
N ILE A 137 4.48 -7.90 12.78
CA ILE A 137 5.86 -8.39 12.70
C ILE A 137 5.92 -9.86 12.31
N LEU A 138 5.03 -10.72 12.84
CA LEU A 138 5.04 -12.15 12.51
C LEU A 138 4.60 -12.41 11.07
N THR A 139 3.52 -11.77 10.63
CA THR A 139 3.03 -11.90 9.24
C THR A 139 4.02 -11.26 8.26
N GLY A 140 4.56 -10.08 8.60
CA GLY A 140 5.62 -9.35 7.91
C GLY A 140 6.87 -10.19 7.74
N GLY A 141 7.45 -10.60 8.86
CA GLY A 141 8.71 -11.30 8.94
C GLY A 141 8.68 -12.66 8.24
N THR A 142 7.60 -13.43 8.36
CA THR A 142 7.50 -14.73 7.67
C THR A 142 7.43 -14.57 6.16
N THR A 143 6.60 -13.64 5.67
CA THR A 143 6.49 -13.36 4.23
C THR A 143 7.79 -12.77 3.68
N LEU A 144 8.41 -11.84 4.43
CA LEU A 144 9.69 -11.25 4.08
C LEU A 144 10.80 -12.29 4.03
N ALA A 145 10.85 -13.22 4.97
CA ALA A 145 11.83 -14.31 4.97
C ALA A 145 11.71 -15.16 3.69
N THR A 146 10.49 -15.53 3.29
CA THR A 146 10.26 -16.23 2.03
C THR A 146 10.68 -15.40 0.82
N ALA A 147 10.29 -14.11 0.78
CA ALA A 147 10.65 -13.21 -0.31
C ALA A 147 12.16 -13.00 -0.43
N LEU A 148 12.88 -12.96 0.70
CA LEU A 148 14.34 -12.85 0.71
C LEU A 148 15.00 -14.12 0.17
N VAL A 149 14.56 -15.31 0.58
CA VAL A 149 15.06 -16.58 0.01
C VAL A 149 14.84 -16.59 -1.51
N LEU A 150 13.65 -16.21 -1.97
CA LEU A 150 13.38 -16.12 -3.42
C LEU A 150 14.26 -15.05 -4.10
N SER A 151 14.57 -13.93 -3.44
CA SER A 151 15.40 -12.87 -4.01
C SER A 151 16.86 -13.29 -4.25
N PHE A 152 17.39 -14.21 -3.43
CA PHE A 152 18.76 -14.72 -3.55
C PHE A 152 18.87 -16.02 -4.35
N PHE A 153 17.88 -16.91 -4.21
CA PHE A 153 17.96 -18.28 -4.74
C PHE A 153 17.02 -18.54 -5.94
N ALA A 154 16.05 -17.66 -6.23
CA ALA A 154 15.18 -17.86 -7.40
C ALA A 154 15.87 -17.41 -8.71
N GLY A 155 15.46 -18.02 -9.81
CA GLY A 155 15.93 -17.66 -11.15
C GLY A 155 15.47 -16.28 -11.63
N GLU A 156 16.00 -15.85 -12.76
CA GLU A 156 15.81 -14.49 -13.32
C GLU A 156 14.34 -14.09 -13.54
N VAL A 157 13.45 -15.05 -13.74
CA VAL A 157 12.02 -14.79 -13.95
C VAL A 157 11.30 -14.38 -12.65
N ILE A 158 11.66 -14.97 -11.51
CA ILE A 158 10.95 -14.77 -10.22
C ILE A 158 11.66 -13.74 -9.35
N ARG A 159 12.97 -13.58 -9.52
CA ARG A 159 13.78 -12.67 -8.71
C ARG A 159 13.25 -11.22 -8.69
N PRO A 160 12.78 -10.62 -9.81
CA PRO A 160 12.19 -9.27 -9.78
C PRO A 160 10.93 -9.19 -8.91
N PHE A 161 10.06 -10.21 -8.95
CA PHE A 161 8.89 -10.29 -8.08
C PHE A 161 9.30 -10.32 -6.62
N ALA A 162 10.26 -11.17 -6.28
CA ALA A 162 10.75 -11.35 -4.92
C ALA A 162 11.36 -10.06 -4.36
N LEU A 163 12.17 -9.35 -5.15
CA LEU A 163 12.77 -8.07 -4.75
C LEU A 163 11.70 -7.01 -4.48
N VAL A 164 10.71 -6.89 -5.37
CA VAL A 164 9.60 -5.94 -5.22
C VAL A 164 8.76 -6.29 -3.98
N MET A 165 8.47 -7.57 -3.76
CA MET A 165 7.77 -8.03 -2.56
C MET A 165 8.56 -7.74 -1.28
N SER A 166 9.86 -8.03 -1.25
CA SER A 166 10.71 -7.76 -0.09
C SER A 166 10.71 -6.28 0.28
N PHE A 167 10.90 -5.39 -0.71
CA PHE A 167 10.83 -3.95 -0.50
C PHE A 167 9.43 -3.51 -0.05
N GLY A 168 8.40 -3.98 -0.75
CA GLY A 168 7.01 -3.60 -0.48
C GLY A 168 6.52 -4.01 0.91
N ILE A 169 6.93 -5.18 1.42
CA ILE A 169 6.61 -5.60 2.80
C ILE A 169 7.26 -4.66 3.81
N ILE A 170 8.54 -4.32 3.62
CA ILE A 170 9.24 -3.41 4.54
C ILE A 170 8.56 -2.03 4.56
N VAL A 171 8.27 -1.48 3.38
CA VAL A 171 7.62 -0.18 3.26
C VAL A 171 6.19 -0.21 3.79
N GLY A 172 5.40 -1.24 3.47
CA GLY A 172 4.01 -1.38 3.93
C GLY A 172 3.91 -1.53 5.45
N THR A 173 4.77 -2.35 6.05
CA THR A 173 4.86 -2.48 7.52
C THR A 173 5.21 -1.14 8.16
N PHE A 174 6.18 -0.41 7.60
CA PHE A 174 6.54 0.92 8.09
C PHE A 174 5.39 1.93 7.93
N SER A 175 4.76 1.96 6.76
CA SER A 175 3.73 2.91 6.38
C SER A 175 2.44 2.73 7.18
N SER A 176 1.99 1.49 7.39
CA SER A 176 0.81 1.18 8.20
C SER A 176 0.93 1.69 9.64
N ILE A 177 2.15 1.71 10.20
CA ILE A 177 2.42 2.21 11.56
C ILE A 177 2.65 3.72 11.55
N TYR A 178 3.57 4.22 10.73
CA TYR A 178 4.11 5.58 10.82
C TYR A 178 3.53 6.58 9.83
N VAL A 179 2.76 6.13 8.82
CA VAL A 179 2.11 7.01 7.83
C VAL A 179 0.60 6.99 8.03
N ALA A 180 -0.03 5.82 8.12
CA ALA A 180 -1.47 5.69 8.21
C ALA A 180 -2.05 6.28 9.52
N SER A 181 -1.42 6.00 10.67
CA SER A 181 -1.89 6.48 11.98
C SER A 181 -1.80 8.01 12.13
N PRO A 182 -0.69 8.68 11.75
CA PRO A 182 -0.63 10.14 11.73
C PRO A 182 -1.55 10.79 10.69
N LEU A 183 -1.74 10.17 9.52
CA LEU A 183 -2.71 10.66 8.53
C LEU A 183 -4.12 10.64 9.09
N LEU A 184 -4.51 9.56 9.76
CA LEU A 184 -5.80 9.47 10.42
C LEU A 184 -5.97 10.55 11.49
N LEU A 185 -4.95 10.76 12.33
CA LEU A 185 -4.96 11.83 13.33
C LEU A 185 -5.13 13.21 12.69
N TRP A 186 -4.43 13.46 11.58
CA TRP A 186 -4.49 14.73 10.85
C TRP A 186 -5.87 14.98 10.26
N ILE A 187 -6.46 13.96 9.61
CA ILE A 187 -7.83 14.01 9.06
C ILE A 187 -8.84 14.27 10.17
N GLU A 188 -8.75 13.52 11.28
CA GLU A 188 -9.71 13.61 12.38
C GLU A 188 -9.65 14.99 13.06
N ARG A 189 -8.46 15.59 13.19
CA ARG A 189 -8.30 16.94 13.76
C ARG A 189 -8.89 18.03 12.86
N HIS A 190 -8.71 17.94 11.55
CA HIS A 190 -9.26 18.93 10.63
C HIS A 190 -10.77 18.83 10.54
N TRP A 191 -11.32 17.61 10.45
CA TRP A 191 -12.76 17.42 10.29
C TRP A 191 -13.56 17.56 11.59
N ARG A 192 -13.02 17.18 12.77
CA ARG A 192 -13.67 17.54 14.06
C ARG A 192 -13.78 19.05 14.24
N GLY A 193 -12.85 19.82 13.68
CA GLY A 193 -12.88 21.28 13.70
C GLY A 193 -14.02 21.85 12.86
N GLU A 194 -14.32 21.22 11.72
CA GLU A 194 -15.45 21.58 10.86
C GLU A 194 -16.79 21.21 11.50
N ASP A 195 -16.94 19.99 12.02
CA ASP A 195 -18.14 19.56 12.73
C ASP A 195 -18.44 20.48 13.94
N ALA A 196 -17.39 20.90 14.68
CA ALA A 196 -17.52 21.81 15.82
C ALA A 196 -17.81 23.27 15.40
N ARG A 197 -17.30 23.71 14.24
CA ARG A 197 -17.62 25.02 13.65
C ARG A 197 -19.06 25.05 13.16
N GLU A 198 -19.51 24.03 12.47
CA GLU A 198 -20.87 23.88 11.99
C GLU A 198 -21.86 23.81 13.17
N ALA A 199 -21.54 23.04 14.21
CA ALA A 199 -22.32 23.00 15.45
C ALA A 199 -22.36 24.35 16.20
N ARG A 200 -21.35 25.22 16.05
CA ARG A 200 -21.37 26.60 16.58
C ARG A 200 -22.23 27.53 15.73
N LEU A 201 -22.27 27.34 14.42
CA LEU A 201 -23.09 28.13 13.49
C LEU A 201 -24.58 27.75 13.58
N LEU A 202 -24.89 26.51 13.91
CA LEU A 202 -26.25 26.01 14.11
C LEU A 202 -26.80 26.26 15.52
N ARG A 203 -25.98 26.77 16.45
CA ARG A 203 -26.49 27.21 17.76
C ARG A 203 -27.18 28.56 17.58
N PRO A 204 -28.47 28.69 17.94
CA PRO A 204 -29.12 29.99 17.94
C PRO A 204 -28.31 30.92 18.84
N THR A 205 -28.04 32.12 18.36
CA THR A 205 -27.39 33.14 19.17
C THR A 205 -28.26 33.40 20.41
N PRO A 206 -27.71 33.42 21.63
CA PRO A 206 -28.47 33.81 22.81
C PRO A 206 -28.77 35.31 22.68
N GLY A 207 -29.88 35.67 22.03
CA GLY A 207 -30.25 37.06 21.79
C GLY A 207 -31.38 37.32 20.80
N GLU A 208 -31.71 36.40 19.88
CA GLU A 208 -32.91 36.59 19.03
C GLU A 208 -34.18 36.19 19.80
N SER A 209 -34.78 37.18 20.46
CA SER A 209 -36.15 37.10 20.94
C SER A 209 -37.07 36.67 19.82
N VAL A 210 -37.75 35.54 20.00
CA VAL A 210 -38.86 35.09 19.16
C VAL A 210 -39.90 36.21 19.09
N PRO A 211 -40.19 36.80 17.91
CA PRO A 211 -41.33 37.70 17.80
C PRO A 211 -42.62 36.88 17.95
N ALA A 212 -43.49 37.37 18.83
CA ALA A 212 -44.78 36.79 19.21
C ALA A 212 -45.77 36.68 18.05
#